data_AF-A0A1F4CNT1-F1
#
_entry.id   AF-A0A1F4CNT1-F1
#
_cell.length_a   1.000
_cell.length_b   1.000
_cell.length_c   1.000
_cell.angle_alpha   90.00
_cell.angle_beta   90.00
_cell.angle_gamma   90.00
#
_symmetry.space_group_name_H-M   'P 1'
#
loop_
_entity.id
_entity.type
_entity.pdbx_description
1 polymer ?
#
loop_
_entity_poly.entity_id
_entity_poly.type
_entity_poly.pdbx_seq_one_letter_code
_entity_poly.pdbx_strand_id
1 'polypeptide(L)' 'MSTANARKDSALILDMARELGVPVFAISAAHTAYEIAMREGLERNDYSAVSKLWERWVGVRFAAK' A
#
# COMPACT_ATOMS: atom_id res chain seq x y z
N MET A 1 -12.07 2.44 1.36
CA MET A 1 -11.56 1.27 2.11
C MET A 1 -10.33 1.71 2.88
N SER A 2 -10.10 1.27 4.11
CA SER A 2 -8.93 1.75 4.87
C SER A 2 -7.60 1.22 4.31
N THR A 3 -6.50 1.96 4.51
CA THR A 3 -5.13 1.52 4.19
C THR A 3 -4.80 0.20 4.89
N ALA A 4 -5.23 0.02 6.15
CA ALA A 4 -5.04 -1.22 6.90
C ALA A 4 -5.73 -2.42 6.22
N ASN A 5 -6.93 -2.23 5.66
CA ASN A 5 -7.62 -3.29 4.94
C ASN A 5 -6.90 -3.62 3.62
N ALA A 6 -6.44 -2.62 2.86
CA ALA A 6 -5.65 -2.84 1.65
C ALA A 6 -4.31 -3.58 1.93
N ARG A 7 -3.66 -3.25 3.05
CA ARG A 7 -2.48 -3.98 3.54
C ARG A 7 -2.80 -5.44 3.84
N LYS A 8 -3.89 -5.69 4.56
CA LYS A 8 -4.35 -7.04 4.90
C LYS A 8 -4.61 -7.86 3.63
N ASP A 9 -5.34 -7.30 2.67
CA ASP A 9 -5.70 -8.00 1.44
C ASP A 9 -4.46 -8.31 0.59
N SER A 10 -3.52 -7.36 0.49
CA SER A 10 -2.24 -7.62 -0.19
C SER A 10 -1.40 -8.70 0.50
N ALA A 11 -1.41 -8.79 1.84
CA ALA A 11 -0.75 -9.88 2.57
C ALA A 11 -1.36 -11.25 2.23
N LEU A 12 -2.70 -11.34 2.19
CA LEU A 12 -3.40 -12.58 1.81
C LEU A 12 -3.07 -13.00 0.37
N ILE A 13 -3.00 -12.04 -0.56
CA ILE A 13 -2.63 -12.33 -1.95
C ILE A 13 -1.19 -12.85 -2.03
N LEU A 14 -0.25 -12.25 -1.30
CA LEU A 14 1.15 -12.69 -1.28
C LEU A 14 1.29 -14.11 -0.71
N ASP A 15 0.56 -14.42 0.36
CA ASP A 15 0.55 -15.76 0.94
C ASP A 15 -0.02 -16.80 -0.02
N MET A 16 -1.17 -16.51 -0.64
CA MET A 16 -1.79 -17.39 -1.63
C MET A 16 -0.89 -17.58 -2.87
N ALA A 17 -0.26 -16.51 -3.36
CA ALA A 17 0.64 -16.58 -4.52
C ALA A 17 1.87 -17.45 -4.21
N ARG A 18 2.41 -17.36 -2.99
CA ARG A 18 3.50 -18.21 -2.50
C ARG A 18 3.08 -19.68 -2.45
N GLU A 19 1.89 -19.99 -1.93
CA GLU A 19 1.36 -21.36 -1.88
C GLU A 19 1.14 -21.97 -3.27
N LEU A 20 0.69 -21.16 -4.23
CA LEU A 20 0.42 -21.60 -5.60
C LEU A 20 1.65 -21.55 -6.52
N GLY A 21 2.80 -21.06 -6.04
CA GLY A 21 4.01 -20.90 -6.85
C GLY A 21 3.88 -19.84 -7.95
N VAL A 22 3.02 -18.83 -7.78
CA VAL A 22 2.77 -17.77 -8.77
C VAL A 22 3.56 -16.51 -8.41
N PRO A 23 4.43 -15.99 -9.30
CA PRO A 23 5.17 -14.76 -9.02
C PRO A 23 4.29 -13.51 -9.18
N VAL A 24 4.28 -12.63 -8.17
CA VAL A 24 3.45 -11.41 -8.12
C VAL A 24 4.24 -10.14 -7.79
N PHE A 25 5.25 -9.81 -8.60
CA PHE A 25 6.22 -8.73 -8.32
C PHE A 25 5.57 -7.36 -8.04
N ALA A 26 4.57 -6.97 -8.82
CA ALA A 26 3.89 -5.69 -8.65
C ALA A 26 3.13 -5.61 -7.32
N ILE A 27 2.54 -6.73 -6.88
CA ILE A 27 1.81 -6.81 -5.61
C ILE A 27 2.77 -6.72 -4.43
N SER A 28 3.93 -7.38 -4.50
CA SER A 28 4.97 -7.26 -3.48
C SER A 28 5.42 -5.81 -3.30
N ALA A 29 5.64 -5.09 -4.40
CA ALA A 29 6.01 -3.67 -4.34
C ALA A 29 4.89 -2.79 -3.76
N ALA A 30 3.64 -3.01 -4.19
CA ALA A 30 2.48 -2.30 -3.65
C ALA A 30 2.27 -2.57 -2.16
N HIS A 31 2.48 -3.81 -1.71
CA HIS A 31 2.39 -4.18 -0.30
C HIS A 31 3.38 -3.39 0.56
N THR A 32 4.63 -3.21 0.09
CA THR A 32 5.62 -2.38 0.78
C THR A 32 5.15 -0.93 0.95
N ALA A 33 4.48 -0.36 -0.05
CA ALA A 33 3.92 0.99 0.06
C ALA A 33 2.86 1.08 1.18
N TYR A 34 1.99 0.07 1.29
CA TYR A 34 1.02 0.00 2.38
C TYR A 34 1.69 -0.18 3.74
N GLU A 35 2.73 -1.00 3.86
CA GLU A 35 3.50 -1.15 5.10
C GLU A 35 4.12 0.18 5.57
N ILE A 36 4.67 0.97 4.64
CA ILE A 36 5.20 2.28 4.98
C ILE A 36 4.07 3.23 5.39
N ALA A 37 2.94 3.21 4.69
CA ALA A 37 1.78 4.03 5.03
C ALA A 37 1.26 3.74 6.45
N MET A 38 1.24 2.47 6.87
CA MET A 38 0.91 2.06 8.24
C MET A 38 1.87 2.68 9.26
N ARG A 39 3.18 2.66 8.98
CA ARG A 39 4.21 3.25 9.86
C ARG A 39 4.14 4.77 9.94
N GLU A 40 3.59 5.42 8.92
CA GLU A 40 3.42 6.87 8.85
C GLU A 40 2.03 7.35 9.33
N GLY A 41 1.27 6.50 10.03
CA GLY A 41 0.02 6.89 10.69
C GLY A 41 -1.17 7.06 9.73
N LEU A 42 -1.15 6.39 8.56
CA LEU A 42 -2.20 6.46 7.54
C LEU A 42 -3.16 5.26 7.58
N GLU A 43 -3.09 4.41 8.61
CA GLU A 43 -3.77 3.13 8.67
C GLU A 43 -5.30 3.24 8.63
N ARG A 44 -5.85 4.31 9.22
CA ARG A 44 -7.31 4.57 9.27
C ARG A 44 -7.81 5.38 8.09
N ASN A 45 -6.93 5.96 7.29
CA ASN A 45 -7.29 6.74 6.11
C ASN A 45 -7.76 5.82 4.99
N ASP A 46 -8.42 6.40 3.98
CA ASP A 46 -8.66 5.68 2.73
C ASP A 46 -7.32 5.28 2.10
N TYR A 47 -7.25 4.10 1.47
CA TYR A 47 -6.02 3.56 0.89
C TYR A 47 -5.38 4.49 -0.15
N SER A 48 -6.16 5.38 -0.79
CA SER A 48 -5.64 6.46 -1.66
C SER A 48 -4.69 7.42 -0.93
N ALA A 49 -4.70 7.45 0.42
CA ALA A 49 -3.76 8.21 1.24
C ALA A 49 -2.31 7.76 1.07
N VAL A 50 -2.06 6.59 0.46
CA VAL A 50 -0.72 6.18 0.02
C VAL A 50 -0.07 7.25 -0.86
N SER A 51 -0.86 8.01 -1.64
CA SER A 51 -0.37 9.14 -2.44
C SER A 51 0.39 10.20 -1.63
N LYS A 52 0.05 10.38 -0.34
CA LYS A 52 0.75 11.30 0.56
C LYS A 52 2.21 10.89 0.82
N LEU A 53 2.55 9.60 0.69
CA LEU A 53 3.94 9.16 0.76
C LEU A 53 4.73 9.70 -0.42
N TRP A 54 4.16 9.66 -1.63
CA TRP A 54 4.79 10.16 -2.85
C TRP A 54 4.97 11.67 -2.75
N GLU A 55 3.93 12.39 -2.32
CA GLU A 55 4.02 13.83 -2.09
C GLU A 55 5.19 14.20 -1.17
N ARG A 56 5.37 13.44 -0.08
CA ARG A 56 6.48 13.63 0.87
C ARG A 56 7.84 13.29 0.26
N TRP A 57 7.96 12.15 -0.42
CA TRP A 57 9.24 11.68 -0.97
C TRP A 57 9.75 12.56 -2.12
N VAL A 58 8.85 13.06 -2.97
CA VAL A 58 9.23 13.88 -4.13
C VAL A 58 9.12 15.38 -3.89
N GLY A 59 8.62 15.81 -2.72
CA GLY A 59 8.49 17.22 -2.38
C GLY A 59 7.45 17.98 -3.22
N VAL A 60 6.42 17.29 -3.72
CA VAL A 60 5.36 17.85 -4.57
C VAL A 60 4.02 17.62 -3.90
N ARG A 61 3.08 18.58 -3.98
CA ARG A 61 1.69 18.32 -3.59
C ARG A 61 0.87 17.94 -4.82
N PHE A 62 0.15 16.84 -4.73
CA PHE A 62 -0.86 16.47 -5.70
C PHE A 62 -2.10 17.32 -5.42
N ALA A 63 -2.62 17.99 -6.46
CA ALA A 63 -3.79 18.84 -6.29
C ALA A 63 -4.98 17.99 -5.80
N ALA A 64 -5.57 18.38 -4.67
CA ALA A 64 -6.90 17.92 -4.32
C ALA A 64 -7.87 18.52 -5.35
N LYS A 65 -8.55 17.67 -6.12
CA LYS A 65 -9.77 18.08 -6.81
C LYS A 65 -10.87 18.33 -5.78
#